data_AF-A0A399ZQW8-F1
#
_entry.id   AF-A0A399ZQW8-F1
#
_cell.length_a   1.000
_cell.length_b   1.000
_cell.length_c   1.000
_cell.angle_alpha   90.00
_cell.angle_beta   90.00
_cell.angle_gamma   90.00
#
_symmetry.space_group_name_H-M   'P 1'
#
loop_
_entity.id
_entity.type
_entity.pdbx_description
1 polymer ?
#
loop_
_entity_poly.entity_id
_entity_poly.type
_entity_poly.pdbx_seq_one_letter_code
_entity_poly.pdbx_strand_id
1 'polypeptide(L)'
;MQITKPCPSCYSNDVFIFHEALNTPVNSVLLLNSRKEALNFTRGDVILGFCRSCGFIYNLVFEPHLLEYSNRYESTQGYSQTFNNFQIILAEQLIEKYNLHNKNIVEIGCGQGEFLSLLCDNGKNRGLGFDPVYDSDRNNREHNKQITFIGDFYSEKYSYIDADFVCCKMTLEHIQNTGSFIGMLGRILSGKPQTVVFFQVPDIDRILQEIAFWDIYYEHCSYFSLGSLARLFRRCNFDVVALEKAYSDQYLMITVRPGIGLNPALDGEEDLSNLTASVENFSRGYKLKLEEWQRNLEAMEQAGKRIVIWGASSKAVAFLTALREKNGIDYVVDINPRKKNTYIAGTGQKVVGPEFLVGYKPDIAIVMNPIYIEEIQDILGRMMVSVDLLTL
;
A
#
# COMPACT_ATOMS: atom_id res chain seq x y z
N MET A 1 -21.49 13.46 -13.61
CA MET A 1 -21.06 14.79 -13.08
C MET A 1 -19.69 15.10 -13.67
N GLN A 2 -19.48 16.29 -14.24
CA GLN A 2 -18.14 16.69 -14.69
C GLN A 2 -17.34 17.10 -13.44
N ILE A 3 -16.63 16.15 -12.84
CA ILE A 3 -15.78 16.43 -11.66
C ILE A 3 -14.54 17.15 -12.18
N THR A 4 -14.55 18.48 -12.13
CA THR A 4 -13.44 19.34 -12.57
C THR A 4 -12.53 19.68 -11.39
N LYS A 5 -11.90 18.66 -10.77
CA LYS A 5 -10.81 18.91 -9.81
C LYS A 5 -9.48 18.86 -10.57
N PRO A 6 -8.57 19.83 -10.37
CA PRO A 6 -7.23 19.75 -10.94
C PRO A 6 -6.48 18.56 -10.31
N CYS A 7 -5.57 17.98 -11.08
CA CYS A 7 -4.67 16.93 -10.61
C CYS A 7 -3.90 17.42 -9.38
N PRO A 8 -3.95 16.72 -8.23
CA PRO A 8 -3.33 17.22 -6.99
C PRO A 8 -1.80 17.09 -6.99
N SER A 9 -1.23 16.41 -8.00
CA SER A 9 0.22 16.28 -8.19
C SER A 9 0.80 17.42 -9.04
N CYS A 10 0.19 17.74 -10.19
CA CYS A 10 0.73 18.74 -11.13
C CYS A 10 -0.15 19.99 -11.35
N TYR A 11 -1.36 20.01 -10.82
CA TYR A 11 -2.39 21.06 -10.97
C TYR A 11 -2.97 21.22 -12.38
N SER A 12 -2.73 20.26 -13.29
CA SER A 12 -3.38 20.24 -14.60
C SER A 12 -4.86 19.88 -14.49
N ASN A 13 -5.69 20.47 -15.35
CA ASN A 13 -7.10 20.10 -15.53
C ASN A 13 -7.31 18.99 -16.57
N ASP A 14 -6.23 18.51 -17.19
CA ASP A 14 -6.29 17.50 -18.24
C ASP A 14 -6.38 16.09 -17.66
N VAL A 15 -7.59 15.74 -17.20
CA VAL A 15 -7.90 14.49 -16.49
C VAL A 15 -9.12 13.84 -17.10
N PHE A 16 -9.09 12.52 -17.31
CA PHE A 16 -10.26 11.74 -17.71
C PHE A 16 -10.52 10.57 -16.75
N ILE A 17 -11.79 10.24 -16.56
CA ILE A 17 -12.24 9.12 -15.73
C ILE A 17 -12.11 7.83 -16.53
N PHE A 18 -11.54 6.79 -15.94
CA PHE A 18 -11.38 5.49 -16.59
C PHE A 18 -11.92 4.30 -15.78
N HIS A 19 -12.18 4.50 -14.48
CA HIS A 19 -12.68 3.44 -13.61
C HIS A 19 -13.57 3.99 -12.50
N GLU A 20 -14.61 3.23 -12.15
CA GLU A 20 -15.56 3.52 -11.09
C GLU A 20 -15.82 2.26 -10.25
N ALA A 21 -15.63 2.36 -8.93
CA ALA A 21 -16.01 1.34 -7.95
C ALA A 21 -16.81 2.02 -6.83
N LEU A 22 -18.12 1.84 -6.86
CA LEU A 22 -19.05 2.50 -5.94
C LEU A 22 -19.21 1.70 -4.65
N ASN A 23 -19.59 2.37 -3.56
CA ASN A 23 -19.90 1.75 -2.27
C ASN A 23 -18.76 0.88 -1.69
N THR A 24 -17.52 1.32 -1.86
CA THR A 24 -16.31 0.64 -1.36
C THR A 24 -16.11 0.94 0.13
N PRO A 25 -15.79 -0.05 0.98
CA PRO A 25 -15.44 0.21 2.38
C PRO A 25 -14.31 1.25 2.47
N VAL A 26 -14.49 2.26 3.33
CA VAL A 26 -13.53 3.39 3.39
C VAL A 26 -12.20 3.02 4.04
N ASN A 27 -12.19 2.01 4.91
CA ASN A 27 -10.99 1.42 5.46
C ASN A 27 -10.98 -0.09 5.22
N SER A 28 -9.79 -0.65 5.04
CA SER A 28 -9.62 -2.05 4.65
C SER A 28 -9.01 -2.91 5.75
N VAL A 29 -8.30 -2.30 6.70
CA VAL A 29 -7.49 -3.00 7.71
C VAL A 29 -7.87 -2.65 9.15
N LEU A 30 -9.09 -2.17 9.38
CA LEU A 30 -9.63 -2.00 10.73
C LEU A 30 -10.08 -3.34 11.32
N LEU A 31 -9.79 -3.54 12.60
CA LEU A 31 -10.23 -4.70 13.37
C LEU A 31 -11.72 -4.55 13.76
N LEU A 32 -12.61 -5.07 12.92
CA LEU A 32 -14.06 -5.06 13.15
C LEU A 32 -14.48 -6.30 13.96
N ASN A 33 -15.18 -6.08 15.07
CA ASN A 33 -15.40 -7.14 16.08
C ASN A 33 -16.71 -7.91 15.88
N SER A 34 -17.56 -7.50 14.93
CA SER A 34 -18.80 -8.22 14.61
C SER A 34 -19.12 -8.19 13.12
N ARG A 35 -19.79 -9.25 12.65
CA ARG A 35 -20.32 -9.30 11.27
C ARG A 35 -21.29 -8.15 10.99
N LYS A 36 -22.09 -7.76 11.98
CA LYS A 36 -23.05 -6.65 11.85
C LYS A 36 -22.33 -5.31 11.62
N GLU A 37 -21.27 -5.05 12.39
CA GLU A 37 -20.42 -3.87 12.18
C GLU A 37 -19.80 -3.89 10.78
N ALA A 38 -19.22 -5.02 10.38
CA ALA A 38 -18.60 -5.17 9.07
C ALA A 38 -19.56 -4.93 7.89
N LEU A 39 -20.78 -5.47 7.93
CA LEU A 39 -21.76 -5.28 6.85
C LEU A 39 -22.26 -3.82 6.75
N ASN A 40 -22.39 -3.14 7.89
CA ASN A 40 -22.84 -1.74 7.99
C ASN A 40 -21.67 -0.74 7.98
N PHE A 41 -20.44 -1.20 7.67
CA PHE A 41 -19.26 -0.35 7.69
C PHE A 41 -19.38 0.80 6.70
N THR A 42 -18.79 1.95 7.04
CA THR A 42 -18.82 3.17 6.22
C THR A 42 -18.26 2.91 4.82
N ARG A 43 -18.89 3.49 3.80
CA ARG A 43 -18.54 3.34 2.40
C ARG A 43 -18.37 4.68 1.72
N GLY A 44 -17.52 4.69 0.71
CA GLY A 44 -17.32 5.81 -0.21
C GLY A 44 -17.08 5.29 -1.62
N ASP A 45 -17.09 6.21 -2.57
CA ASP A 45 -16.89 5.87 -3.97
C ASP A 45 -15.43 6.04 -4.38
N VAL A 46 -14.98 5.18 -5.30
CA VAL A 46 -13.67 5.28 -5.94
C VAL A 46 -13.90 5.58 -7.41
N ILE A 47 -13.64 6.83 -7.82
CA ILE A 47 -13.69 7.27 -9.21
C ILE A 47 -12.28 7.66 -9.62
N LEU A 48 -11.60 6.79 -10.36
CA LEU A 48 -10.21 7.02 -10.75
C LEU A 48 -10.12 7.89 -12.01
N GLY A 49 -9.40 9.00 -11.85
CA GLY A 49 -9.00 9.88 -12.95
C GLY A 49 -7.54 9.69 -13.33
N PHE A 50 -7.24 9.68 -14.62
CA PHE A 50 -5.89 9.69 -15.17
C PHE A 50 -5.51 11.09 -15.64
N CYS A 51 -4.42 11.66 -15.09
CA CYS A 51 -3.90 12.94 -15.53
C CYS A 51 -2.98 12.79 -16.76
N ARG A 52 -3.43 13.27 -17.92
CA ARG A 52 -2.68 13.18 -19.18
C ARG A 52 -1.42 14.04 -19.20
N SER A 53 -1.28 15.01 -18.29
CA SER A 53 -0.11 15.88 -18.22
C SER A 53 1.06 15.30 -17.42
N CYS A 54 0.80 14.46 -16.40
CA CYS A 54 1.87 13.92 -15.55
C CYS A 54 1.78 12.41 -15.29
N GLY A 55 0.75 11.72 -15.79
CA GLY A 55 0.56 10.28 -15.63
C GLY A 55 0.03 9.86 -14.26
N PHE A 56 -0.23 10.81 -13.35
CA PHE A 56 -0.74 10.51 -12.02
C PHE A 56 -2.20 10.04 -12.07
N ILE A 57 -2.51 8.99 -11.31
CA ILE A 57 -3.86 8.44 -11.15
C ILE A 57 -4.34 8.68 -9.73
N TYR A 58 -5.59 9.11 -9.56
CA TYR A 58 -6.12 9.44 -8.24
C TYR A 58 -7.64 9.31 -8.16
N ASN A 59 -8.15 9.12 -6.94
CA ASN A 59 -9.58 9.13 -6.68
C ASN A 59 -10.14 10.56 -6.63
N LEU A 60 -10.93 10.92 -7.65
CA LEU A 60 -11.52 12.25 -7.87
C LEU A 60 -12.52 12.66 -6.78
N VAL A 61 -13.17 11.68 -6.16
CA VAL A 61 -14.20 11.86 -5.14
C VAL A 61 -13.74 11.42 -3.75
N PHE A 62 -12.43 11.32 -3.54
CA PHE A 62 -11.90 10.94 -2.23
C PHE A 62 -12.20 11.98 -1.16
N GLU A 63 -12.79 11.51 -0.07
CA GLU A 63 -13.14 12.26 1.13
C GLU A 63 -12.32 11.74 2.32
N PRO A 64 -11.23 12.42 2.71
CA PRO A 64 -10.32 11.93 3.76
C PRO A 64 -10.98 11.84 5.13
N HIS A 65 -12.02 12.64 5.38
CA HIS A 65 -12.73 12.65 6.66
C HIS A 65 -13.59 11.40 6.90
N LEU A 66 -13.78 10.55 5.88
CA LEU A 66 -14.43 9.25 6.04
C LEU A 66 -13.49 8.19 6.62
N LEU A 67 -12.17 8.40 6.54
CA LEU A 67 -11.18 7.46 7.05
C LEU A 67 -11.10 7.52 8.57
N GLU A 68 -10.94 6.34 9.18
CA GLU A 68 -10.59 6.20 10.59
C GLU A 68 -9.13 5.79 10.75
N TYR A 69 -8.37 6.62 11.45
CA TYR A 69 -7.04 6.30 11.96
C TYR A 69 -7.12 6.17 13.49
N SER A 70 -7.21 4.93 13.97
CA SER A 70 -7.36 4.61 15.39
C SER A 70 -6.49 3.42 15.79
N ASN A 71 -6.49 3.06 17.08
CA ASN A 71 -5.80 1.87 17.59
C ASN A 71 -6.34 0.54 17.01
N ARG A 72 -7.49 0.57 16.33
CA ARG A 72 -8.05 -0.58 15.60
C ARG A 72 -7.40 -0.78 14.22
N TYR A 73 -6.57 0.14 13.77
CA TYR A 73 -5.89 0.06 12.49
C TYR A 73 -4.75 -0.98 12.53
N GLU A 74 -4.83 -1.99 11.67
CA GLU A 74 -3.91 -3.13 11.66
C GLU A 74 -3.34 -3.40 10.27
N SER A 75 -2.43 -2.53 9.84
CA SER A 75 -1.73 -2.64 8.56
C SER A 75 -0.41 -3.42 8.62
N THR A 76 0.07 -3.84 9.80
CA THR A 76 1.41 -4.45 9.87
C THR A 76 1.50 -5.73 9.05
N GLN A 77 2.57 -5.83 8.28
CA GLN A 77 2.98 -7.04 7.57
C GLN A 77 4.09 -7.80 8.32
N GLY A 78 4.47 -7.32 9.52
CA GLY A 78 5.59 -7.85 10.32
C GLY A 78 5.44 -9.29 10.83
N TYR A 79 4.28 -9.93 10.59
CA TYR A 79 4.06 -11.35 10.86
C TYR A 79 4.49 -12.27 9.71
N SER A 80 4.73 -11.73 8.51
CA SER A 80 5.25 -12.50 7.37
C SER A 80 6.77 -12.49 7.37
N GLN A 81 7.39 -13.68 7.37
CA GLN A 81 8.83 -13.81 7.26
C GLN A 81 9.32 -13.35 5.88
N THR A 82 8.54 -13.62 4.84
CA THR A 82 8.82 -13.15 3.47
C THR A 82 8.94 -11.63 3.42
N PHE A 83 8.02 -10.91 4.05
CA PHE A 83 8.07 -9.45 4.10
C PHE A 83 9.17 -8.92 5.04
N ASN A 84 9.37 -9.56 6.21
CA ASN A 84 10.45 -9.18 7.12
C ASN A 84 11.83 -9.29 6.47
N ASN A 85 12.10 -10.38 5.73
CA ASN A 85 13.35 -10.56 5.00
C ASN A 85 13.56 -9.45 3.98
N PHE A 86 12.51 -9.07 3.23
CA PHE A 86 12.57 -7.94 2.30
C PHE A 86 12.95 -6.64 3.00
N GLN A 87 12.33 -6.33 4.15
CA GLN A 87 12.64 -5.10 4.88
C GLN A 87 14.07 -5.06 5.44
N ILE A 88 14.58 -6.20 5.94
CA ILE A 88 15.95 -6.33 6.44
C ILE A 88 16.95 -6.04 5.32
N ILE A 89 16.80 -6.72 4.18
CA ILE A 89 17.67 -6.55 3.02
C ILE A 89 17.61 -5.11 2.50
N LEU A 90 16.42 -4.52 2.41
CA LEU A 90 16.25 -3.14 1.97
C LEU A 90 16.95 -2.16 2.92
N ALA A 91 16.82 -2.35 4.24
CA ALA A 91 17.48 -1.49 5.22
C ALA A 91 19.01 -1.56 5.09
N GLU A 92 19.56 -2.77 4.98
CA GLU A 92 21.01 -2.99 4.77
C GLU A 92 21.51 -2.30 3.48
N GLN A 93 20.79 -2.49 2.38
CA GLN A 93 21.12 -1.85 1.09
C GLN A 93 21.11 -0.33 1.17
N LEU A 94 20.11 0.27 1.83
CA LEU A 94 20.05 1.73 2.00
C LEU A 94 21.15 2.26 2.92
N ILE A 95 21.48 1.53 3.99
CA ILE A 95 22.58 1.89 4.89
C ILE A 95 23.90 1.90 4.14
N GLU A 96 24.19 0.85 3.38
CA GLU A 96 25.43 0.76 2.60
C GLU A 96 25.49 1.82 1.49
N LYS A 97 24.43 1.91 0.67
CA LYS A 97 24.36 2.80 -0.50
C LYS A 97 24.48 4.28 -0.13
N TYR A 98 23.98 4.68 1.04
CA TYR A 98 23.97 6.09 1.49
C TYR A 98 24.82 6.36 2.73
N ASN A 99 25.64 5.39 3.16
CA ASN A 99 26.52 5.49 4.33
C ASN A 99 25.78 5.96 5.59
N LEU A 100 24.64 5.32 5.90
CA LEU A 100 23.76 5.70 7.02
C LEU A 100 24.28 5.14 8.35
N HIS A 101 25.42 5.67 8.80
CA HIS A 101 26.02 5.34 10.08
C HIS A 101 26.12 6.55 11.02
N ASN A 102 25.60 6.41 12.24
CA ASN A 102 25.53 7.49 13.24
C ASN A 102 24.83 8.76 12.70
N LYS A 103 23.78 8.58 11.91
CA LYS A 103 23.01 9.63 11.24
C LYS A 103 21.69 9.92 11.94
N ASN A 104 21.05 11.03 11.57
CA ASN A 104 19.67 11.35 11.94
C ASN A 104 18.71 10.89 10.84
N ILE A 105 17.79 9.98 11.18
CA ILE A 105 16.83 9.37 10.27
C ILE A 105 15.42 9.84 10.65
N VAL A 106 14.65 10.30 9.67
CA VAL A 106 13.23 10.60 9.84
C VAL A 106 12.41 9.63 8.98
N GLU A 107 11.43 8.95 9.58
CA GLU A 107 10.45 8.15 8.85
C GLU A 107 9.07 8.79 8.94
N ILE A 108 8.45 9.08 7.79
CA ILE A 108 7.10 9.60 7.66
C ILE A 108 6.15 8.44 7.36
N GLY A 109 5.09 8.29 8.15
CA GLY A 109 4.21 7.13 8.09
C GLY A 109 4.91 5.88 8.59
N CYS A 110 5.52 5.96 9.77
CA CYS A 110 6.35 4.87 10.28
C CYS A 110 5.55 3.65 10.74
N GLY A 111 4.22 3.69 10.76
CA GLY A 111 3.39 2.63 11.31
C GLY A 111 3.73 2.38 12.79
N GLN A 112 4.20 1.17 13.10
CA GLN A 112 4.69 0.83 14.43
C GLN A 112 6.23 0.90 14.51
N GLY A 113 6.91 1.51 13.54
CA GLY A 113 8.33 1.81 13.59
C GLY A 113 9.26 0.66 13.19
N GLU A 114 8.74 -0.41 12.62
CA GLU A 114 9.52 -1.61 12.30
C GLU A 114 10.73 -1.31 11.40
N PHE A 115 10.55 -0.46 10.38
CA PHE A 115 11.59 -0.13 9.42
C PHE A 115 12.59 0.90 9.96
N LEU A 116 12.12 1.97 10.63
CA LEU A 116 13.01 2.91 11.33
C LEU A 116 13.93 2.21 12.33
N SER A 117 13.42 1.21 13.07
CA SER A 117 14.24 0.43 14.00
C SER A 117 15.34 -0.35 13.29
N LEU A 118 15.06 -0.98 12.14
CA LEU A 118 16.10 -1.64 11.34
C LEU A 118 17.20 -0.66 10.90
N LEU A 119 16.83 0.52 10.40
CA LEU A 119 17.80 1.55 10.00
C LEU A 119 18.63 2.05 11.19
N CYS A 120 18.00 2.24 12.35
CA CYS A 120 18.68 2.76 13.53
C CYS A 120 19.58 1.75 14.22
N ASP A 121 19.15 0.50 14.33
CA ASP A 121 19.92 -0.55 15.01
C ASP A 121 21.14 -0.94 14.18
N ASN A 122 20.95 -1.19 12.87
CA ASN A 122 22.03 -1.62 11.99
C ASN A 122 23.04 -0.49 11.69
N GLY A 123 22.56 0.75 11.61
CA GLY A 123 23.41 1.92 11.35
C GLY A 123 23.94 2.62 12.60
N LYS A 124 23.49 2.24 13.81
CA LYS A 124 23.66 3.02 15.05
C LYS A 124 23.14 4.46 14.91
N ASN A 125 22.04 4.62 14.19
CA ASN A 125 21.44 5.92 13.90
C ASN A 125 20.51 6.39 15.03
N ARG A 126 20.15 7.66 14.97
CA ARG A 126 19.11 8.30 15.77
C ARG A 126 17.86 8.43 14.91
N GLY A 127 16.70 8.07 15.44
CA GLY A 127 15.48 7.94 14.66
C GLY A 127 14.35 8.82 15.17
N LEU A 128 13.58 9.39 14.25
CA LEU A 128 12.30 10.00 14.53
C LEU A 128 11.22 9.48 13.58
N GLY A 129 10.24 8.75 14.12
CA GLY A 129 9.11 8.22 13.35
C GLY A 129 7.85 9.04 13.59
N PHE A 130 7.09 9.31 12.53
CA PHE A 130 5.80 10.00 12.58
C PHE A 130 4.70 9.10 12.04
N ASP A 131 3.68 8.81 12.86
CA ASP A 131 2.48 8.12 12.39
C ASP A 131 1.30 8.39 13.35
N PRO A 132 0.14 8.87 12.87
CA PRO A 132 -1.03 9.15 13.73
C PRO A 132 -1.59 7.89 14.42
N VAL A 133 -1.32 6.69 13.90
CA VAL A 133 -1.76 5.41 14.49
C VAL A 133 -0.66 4.69 15.25
N TYR A 134 0.48 5.35 15.50
CA TYR A 134 1.51 4.81 16.36
C TYR A 134 0.96 4.54 17.77
N ASP A 135 1.26 3.36 18.30
CA ASP A 135 0.83 2.93 19.63
C ASP A 135 2.03 2.31 20.37
N SER A 136 2.44 2.95 21.45
CA SER A 136 3.58 2.49 22.26
C SER A 136 3.33 1.11 22.89
N ASP A 137 2.07 0.79 23.21
CA ASP A 137 1.74 -0.46 23.92
C ASP A 137 1.80 -1.68 22.98
N ARG A 138 1.73 -1.45 21.67
CA ARG A 138 1.89 -2.49 20.64
C ARG A 138 3.35 -2.86 20.41
N ASN A 139 4.25 -1.98 20.83
CA ASN A 139 5.66 -2.04 20.53
C ASN A 139 6.44 -2.69 21.67
N ASN A 140 6.32 -4.01 21.79
CA ASN A 140 7.02 -4.80 22.81
C ASN A 140 8.53 -4.99 22.53
N ARG A 141 9.08 -4.35 21.50
CA ARG A 141 10.52 -4.38 21.23
C ARG A 141 11.23 -3.36 22.12
N GLU A 142 12.30 -3.77 22.80
CA GLU A 142 13.25 -2.80 23.34
C GLU A 142 13.90 -2.07 22.17
N HIS A 143 13.30 -0.95 21.78
CA HIS A 143 13.87 -0.10 20.74
C HIS A 143 15.17 0.51 21.25
N ASN A 144 16.09 0.75 20.32
CA ASN A 144 17.23 1.60 20.58
C ASN A 144 16.74 2.92 21.21
N LYS A 145 17.29 3.26 22.38
CA LYS A 145 16.93 4.44 23.18
C LYS A 145 17.09 5.77 22.43
N GLN A 146 17.66 5.74 21.23
CA GLN A 146 17.84 6.87 20.34
C GLN A 146 16.73 7.02 19.29
N ILE A 147 15.68 6.20 19.36
CA ILE A 147 14.49 6.31 18.51
C ILE A 147 13.38 6.97 19.31
N THR A 148 12.72 7.97 18.72
CA THR A 148 11.51 8.58 19.25
C THR A 148 10.39 8.42 18.23
N PHE A 149 9.19 8.11 18.69
CA PHE A 149 8.00 8.02 17.86
C PHE A 149 7.01 9.11 18.25
N ILE A 150 6.40 9.73 17.26
CA ILE A 150 5.44 10.83 17.42
C ILE A 150 4.13 10.42 16.77
N GLY A 151 3.07 10.34 17.60
CA GLY A 151 1.69 10.13 17.18
C GLY A 151 1.08 11.36 16.49
N ASP A 152 1.65 11.81 15.38
CA ASP A 152 1.21 13.00 14.62
C ASP A 152 1.55 12.84 13.13
N PHE A 153 0.91 13.64 12.28
CA PHE A 153 1.29 13.77 10.89
C PHE A 153 2.55 14.63 10.75
N TYR A 154 3.48 14.21 9.88
CA TYR A 154 4.63 15.04 9.55
C TYR A 154 4.19 16.32 8.83
N SER A 155 4.66 17.48 9.29
CA SER A 155 4.27 18.80 8.79
C SER A 155 5.36 19.84 9.06
N GLU A 156 5.13 21.09 8.61
CA GLU A 156 6.04 22.22 8.83
C GLU A 156 6.31 22.52 10.31
N LYS A 157 5.45 22.06 11.23
CA LYS A 157 5.69 22.08 12.69
C LYS A 157 7.04 21.46 13.08
N TYR A 158 7.51 20.50 12.30
CA TYR A 158 8.72 19.72 12.54
C TYR A 158 9.90 20.15 11.65
N SER A 159 9.83 21.33 11.02
CA SER A 159 10.90 21.83 10.14
C SER A 159 12.23 22.11 10.85
N TYR A 160 12.21 22.23 12.18
CA TYR A 160 13.39 22.42 13.01
C TYR A 160 14.27 21.17 13.12
N ILE A 161 13.77 20.01 12.67
CA ILE A 161 14.43 18.72 12.79
C ILE A 161 15.46 18.59 11.67
N ASP A 162 16.69 18.26 12.05
CA ASP A 162 17.75 17.98 11.09
C ASP A 162 17.80 16.49 10.75
N ALA A 163 17.91 16.17 9.46
CA ALA A 163 17.83 14.82 8.95
C ALA A 163 18.87 14.61 7.85
N ASP A 164 19.68 13.58 8.01
CA ASP A 164 20.58 13.10 6.95
C ASP A 164 19.80 12.25 5.94
N PHE A 165 18.77 11.55 6.40
CA PHE A 165 17.92 10.67 5.59
C PHE A 165 16.46 10.83 6.01
N VAL A 166 15.59 11.02 5.02
CA VAL A 166 14.13 11.02 5.21
C VAL A 166 13.54 9.87 4.39
N CYS A 167 12.81 8.96 5.01
CA CYS A 167 12.07 7.93 4.31
C CYS A 167 10.56 8.02 4.51
N CYS A 168 9.81 7.50 3.54
CA CYS A 168 8.37 7.35 3.59
C CYS A 168 7.99 6.08 2.80
N LYS A 169 7.51 5.06 3.50
CA LYS A 169 7.12 3.79 2.89
C LYS A 169 5.62 3.61 3.01
N MET A 170 5.00 3.17 1.93
CA MET A 170 3.61 2.72 1.90
C MET A 170 2.64 3.71 2.59
N THR A 171 2.83 4.99 2.29
CA THR A 171 2.12 6.11 2.94
C THR A 171 1.73 7.19 1.93
N LEU A 172 2.58 7.50 0.94
CA LEU A 172 2.29 8.56 -0.03
C LEU A 172 1.04 8.27 -0.89
N GLU A 173 0.72 7.00 -1.14
CA GLU A 173 -0.50 6.53 -1.81
C GLU A 173 -1.80 6.85 -1.03
N HIS A 174 -1.68 7.13 0.28
CA HIS A 174 -2.78 7.53 1.16
C HIS A 174 -2.94 9.06 1.25
N ILE A 175 -2.07 9.84 0.62
CA ILE A 175 -2.09 11.31 0.68
C ILE A 175 -2.70 11.86 -0.60
N GLN A 176 -3.85 12.55 -0.50
CA GLN A 176 -4.54 13.12 -1.67
C GLN A 176 -3.76 14.28 -2.31
N ASN A 177 -3.32 15.26 -1.50
CA ASN A 177 -2.67 16.48 -1.97
C ASN A 177 -1.16 16.30 -2.15
N THR A 178 -0.77 15.35 -3.00
CA THR A 178 0.63 14.90 -3.18
C THR A 178 1.59 16.03 -3.56
N GLY A 179 1.20 16.92 -4.47
CA GLY A 179 2.01 18.08 -4.86
C GLY A 179 2.26 19.05 -3.72
N SER A 180 1.26 19.28 -2.86
CA SER A 180 1.41 20.13 -1.67
C SER A 180 2.31 19.48 -0.63
N PHE A 181 2.15 18.17 -0.41
CA PHE A 181 2.93 17.42 0.59
C PHE A 181 4.41 17.31 0.20
N ILE A 182 4.73 16.90 -1.03
CA ILE A 182 6.13 16.83 -1.49
C ILE A 182 6.71 18.24 -1.62
N GLY A 183 5.93 19.23 -2.05
CA GLY A 183 6.35 20.63 -2.07
C GLY A 183 6.69 21.18 -0.68
N MET A 184 5.95 20.78 0.36
CA MET A 184 6.27 21.07 1.76
C MET A 184 7.60 20.46 2.15
N LEU A 185 7.83 19.18 1.84
CA LEU A 185 9.10 18.50 2.14
C LEU A 185 10.28 19.19 1.44
N GLY A 186 10.12 19.60 0.18
CA GLY A 186 11.13 20.37 -0.56
C GLY A 186 11.45 21.72 0.07
N ARG A 187 10.46 22.42 0.64
CA ARG A 187 10.69 23.67 1.40
C ARG A 187 11.44 23.42 2.70
N ILE A 188 11.05 22.40 3.47
CA ILE A 188 11.69 22.06 4.75
C ILE A 188 13.16 21.68 4.54
N LEU A 189 13.47 20.96 3.47
CA LEU A 189 14.83 20.49 3.16
C LEU A 189 15.62 21.47 2.27
N SER A 190 15.07 22.66 2.00
CA SER A 190 15.76 23.67 1.20
C SER A 190 17.08 24.07 1.85
N GLY A 191 18.17 24.08 1.07
CA GLY A 191 19.51 24.34 1.56
C GLY A 191 20.21 23.13 2.21
N LYS A 192 19.60 21.93 2.18
CA LYS A 192 20.20 20.67 2.66
C LYS A 192 20.49 19.69 1.51
N PRO A 193 21.36 20.03 0.54
CA PRO A 193 21.55 19.23 -0.68
C PRO A 193 22.13 17.83 -0.44
N GLN A 194 22.65 17.56 0.76
CA GLN A 194 23.20 16.26 1.15
C GLN A 194 22.14 15.31 1.74
N THR A 195 20.99 15.83 2.17
CA THR A 195 19.92 14.98 2.71
C THR A 195 19.37 14.08 1.61
N VAL A 196 19.35 12.78 1.89
CA VAL A 196 18.78 11.78 0.98
C VAL A 196 17.31 11.58 1.36
N VAL A 197 16.44 11.60 0.36
CA VAL A 197 15.00 11.37 0.55
C VAL A 197 14.58 10.13 -0.23
N PHE A 198 13.99 9.17 0.46
CA PHE A 198 13.61 7.87 -0.07
C PHE A 198 12.10 7.64 0.07
N PHE A 199 11.42 7.30 -1.02
CA PHE A 199 10.01 6.93 -0.98
C PHE A 199 9.79 5.55 -1.60
N GLN A 200 8.86 4.79 -1.03
CA GLN A 200 8.39 3.52 -1.57
C GLN A 200 6.86 3.52 -1.63
N VAL A 201 6.30 3.21 -2.79
CA VAL A 201 4.84 3.18 -3.04
C VAL A 201 4.46 1.98 -3.94
N PRO A 202 3.21 1.54 -3.96
CA PRO A 202 2.73 0.54 -4.93
C PRO A 202 2.91 0.97 -6.38
N ASP A 203 3.15 0.01 -7.28
CA ASP A 203 3.24 0.24 -8.73
C ASP A 203 1.87 0.16 -9.43
N ILE A 204 1.41 1.27 -10.00
CA ILE A 204 0.17 1.32 -10.80
C ILE A 204 0.30 0.57 -12.13
N ASP A 205 1.49 0.48 -12.73
CA ASP A 205 1.66 -0.19 -14.02
C ASP A 205 1.25 -1.64 -13.93
N ARG A 206 1.66 -2.30 -12.84
CA ARG A 206 1.26 -3.67 -12.53
C ARG A 206 -0.27 -3.80 -12.44
N ILE A 207 -0.93 -2.89 -11.74
CA ILE A 207 -2.39 -2.89 -11.57
C ILE A 207 -3.10 -2.80 -12.92
N LEU A 208 -2.61 -1.91 -13.79
CA LEU A 208 -3.18 -1.68 -15.11
C LEU A 208 -2.94 -2.86 -16.07
N GLN A 209 -1.76 -3.47 -16.02
CA GLN A 209 -1.38 -4.60 -16.87
C GLN A 209 -2.07 -5.90 -16.46
N GLU A 210 -2.09 -6.22 -15.17
CA GLU A 210 -2.73 -7.42 -14.62
C GLU A 210 -4.26 -7.31 -14.54
N ILE A 211 -4.80 -6.09 -14.72
CA ILE A 211 -6.20 -5.77 -14.41
C ILE A 211 -6.51 -6.16 -12.96
N ALA A 212 -5.56 -5.85 -12.06
CA ALA A 212 -5.59 -6.21 -10.65
C ALA A 212 -6.54 -5.30 -9.89
N PHE A 213 -7.85 -5.39 -10.17
CA PHE A 213 -8.86 -4.55 -9.50
C PHE A 213 -8.88 -4.71 -7.98
N TRP A 214 -8.36 -5.83 -7.47
CA TRP A 214 -8.15 -6.07 -6.05
C TRP A 214 -7.08 -5.16 -5.43
N ASP A 215 -6.32 -4.41 -6.22
CA ASP A 215 -5.42 -3.36 -5.74
C ASP A 215 -6.03 -1.94 -5.78
N ILE A 216 -7.33 -1.85 -6.08
CA ILE A 216 -8.09 -0.60 -6.05
C ILE A 216 -9.05 -0.63 -4.86
N TYR A 217 -8.79 0.22 -3.87
CA TYR A 217 -9.60 0.37 -2.66
C TYR A 217 -9.49 1.80 -2.14
N TYR A 218 -10.48 2.21 -1.33
CA TYR A 218 -10.74 3.60 -1.00
C TYR A 218 -9.56 4.34 -0.35
N GLU A 219 -8.80 3.67 0.53
CA GLU A 219 -7.64 4.27 1.23
C GLU A 219 -6.49 4.65 0.29
N HIS A 220 -6.35 3.97 -0.85
CA HIS A 220 -5.40 4.32 -1.89
C HIS A 220 -6.02 5.40 -2.77
N CYS A 221 -5.87 6.65 -2.34
CA CYS A 221 -6.40 7.79 -3.08
C CYS A 221 -5.43 8.29 -4.18
N SER A 222 -4.18 7.81 -4.16
CA SER A 222 -3.08 8.25 -5.02
C SER A 222 -2.32 7.04 -5.58
N TYR A 223 -2.13 6.98 -6.89
CA TYR A 223 -1.48 5.86 -7.59
C TYR A 223 -0.35 6.38 -8.48
N PHE A 224 0.79 5.69 -8.40
CA PHE A 224 2.03 6.13 -9.02
C PHE A 224 2.64 5.08 -9.94
N SER A 225 3.13 5.55 -11.08
CA SER A 225 4.17 4.94 -11.91
C SER A 225 5.53 5.61 -11.63
N LEU A 226 6.65 5.03 -12.08
CA LEU A 226 8.00 5.59 -11.87
C LEU A 226 8.12 7.03 -12.39
N GLY A 227 7.65 7.28 -13.59
CA GLY A 227 7.65 8.57 -14.26
C GLY A 227 6.71 9.56 -13.59
N SER A 228 5.51 9.16 -13.14
CA SER A 228 4.63 10.08 -12.41
C SER A 228 5.24 10.53 -11.08
N LEU A 229 5.95 9.61 -10.39
CA LEU A 229 6.65 9.88 -9.15
C LEU A 229 7.85 10.80 -9.41
N ALA A 230 8.69 10.49 -10.40
CA ALA A 230 9.84 11.31 -10.78
C ALA A 230 9.43 12.74 -11.17
N ARG A 231 8.38 12.89 -11.99
CA ARG A 231 7.83 14.21 -12.38
C ARG A 231 7.31 14.99 -11.18
N LEU A 232 6.62 14.34 -10.23
CA LEU A 232 6.15 14.97 -8.99
C LEU A 232 7.33 15.52 -8.17
N PHE A 233 8.36 14.70 -7.93
CA PHE A 233 9.52 15.12 -7.13
C PHE A 233 10.32 16.24 -7.80
N ARG A 234 10.58 16.15 -9.11
CA ARG A 234 11.23 17.25 -9.86
C ARG A 234 10.46 18.56 -9.75
N ARG A 235 9.14 18.52 -9.90
CA ARG A 235 8.27 19.69 -9.74
C ARG A 235 8.35 20.32 -8.34
N CYS A 236 8.74 19.54 -7.35
CA CYS A 236 8.84 19.96 -5.95
C CYS A 236 10.29 20.25 -5.51
N ASN A 237 11.17 20.62 -6.45
CA ASN A 237 12.56 21.01 -6.19
C ASN A 237 13.42 19.87 -5.62
N PHE A 238 13.26 18.68 -6.20
CA PHE A 238 14.14 17.54 -5.93
C PHE A 238 14.79 17.06 -7.22
N ASP A 239 16.09 16.74 -7.16
CA ASP A 239 16.77 16.04 -8.24
C ASP A 239 16.67 14.53 -8.00
N VAL A 240 16.20 13.80 -9.01
CA VAL A 240 15.99 12.35 -8.92
C VAL A 240 17.32 11.62 -9.05
N VAL A 241 17.69 10.85 -8.03
CA VAL A 241 18.97 10.12 -7.95
C VAL A 241 18.83 8.68 -8.43
N ALA A 242 17.73 8.01 -8.07
CA ALA A 242 17.48 6.63 -8.44
C ALA A 242 15.98 6.34 -8.55
N LEU A 243 15.63 5.45 -9.48
CA LEU A 243 14.30 4.88 -9.69
C LEU A 243 14.47 3.36 -9.83
N GLU A 244 13.82 2.61 -8.97
CA GLU A 244 14.00 1.16 -8.86
C GLU A 244 12.64 0.51 -8.61
N LYS A 245 12.47 -0.74 -9.07
CA LYS A 245 11.33 -1.58 -8.66
C LYS A 245 11.82 -2.61 -7.64
N ALA A 246 10.92 -3.02 -6.75
CA ALA A 246 11.23 -3.95 -5.67
C ALA A 246 10.04 -4.86 -5.35
N TYR A 247 10.32 -5.88 -4.55
CA TYR A 247 9.32 -6.83 -4.03
C TYR A 247 8.52 -7.50 -5.15
N SER A 248 9.24 -8.12 -6.10
CA SER A 248 8.68 -8.71 -7.34
C SER A 248 7.94 -7.67 -8.20
N ASP A 249 8.57 -6.51 -8.41
CA ASP A 249 8.07 -5.36 -9.18
C ASP A 249 6.72 -4.80 -8.71
N GLN A 250 6.32 -5.10 -7.48
CA GLN A 250 5.07 -4.58 -6.91
C GLN A 250 5.25 -3.18 -6.30
N TYR A 251 6.47 -2.81 -5.92
CA TYR A 251 6.78 -1.53 -5.29
C TYR A 251 7.74 -0.70 -6.14
N LEU A 252 7.43 0.58 -6.25
CA LEU A 252 8.31 1.60 -6.79
C LEU A 252 9.15 2.17 -5.66
N MET A 253 10.43 2.40 -5.94
CA MET A 253 11.35 3.08 -5.05
C MET A 253 11.95 4.28 -5.78
N ILE A 254 11.91 5.43 -5.13
CA ILE A 254 12.56 6.65 -5.61
C ILE A 254 13.53 7.14 -4.54
N THR A 255 14.74 7.47 -4.96
CA THR A 255 15.65 8.28 -4.14
C THR A 255 15.86 9.63 -4.82
N VAL A 256 15.78 10.70 -4.04
CA VAL A 256 16.01 12.06 -4.49
C VAL A 256 16.90 12.84 -3.51
N ARG A 257 17.39 14.00 -3.96
CA ARG A 257 18.04 15.01 -3.10
C ARG A 257 17.42 16.38 -3.32
N PRO A 258 17.38 17.25 -2.29
CA PRO A 258 16.95 18.64 -2.48
C PRO A 258 17.77 19.32 -3.56
N GLY A 259 17.09 19.94 -4.52
CA GLY A 259 17.69 20.46 -5.75
C GLY A 259 16.79 21.47 -6.44
N ILE A 260 16.93 21.60 -7.76
CA ILE A 260 16.06 22.48 -8.57
C ILE A 260 15.16 21.71 -9.54
N GLY A 261 15.26 20.37 -9.58
CA GLY A 261 14.37 19.52 -10.37
C GLY A 261 14.61 19.59 -11.88
N LEU A 262 15.81 20.02 -12.29
CA LEU A 262 16.18 20.16 -13.71
C LEU A 262 17.06 19.01 -14.20
N ASN A 263 17.27 17.98 -13.39
CA ASN A 263 18.04 16.82 -13.82
C ASN A 263 17.25 16.02 -14.88
N PRO A 264 17.95 15.40 -15.87
CA PRO A 264 17.31 14.66 -16.95
C PRO A 264 16.48 13.49 -16.42
N ALA A 265 15.55 13.02 -17.27
CA ALA A 265 14.84 11.77 -17.02
C ALA A 265 15.85 10.61 -16.87
N LEU A 266 15.59 9.72 -15.93
CA LEU A 266 16.33 8.48 -15.74
C LEU A 266 15.71 7.36 -16.57
N ASP A 267 16.49 6.30 -16.80
CA ASP A 267 15.99 5.07 -17.40
C ASP A 267 14.86 4.48 -16.55
N GLY A 268 13.85 3.94 -17.23
CA GLY A 268 12.68 3.34 -16.57
C GLY A 268 11.54 4.32 -16.25
N GLU A 269 11.73 5.64 -16.42
CA GLU A 269 10.59 6.55 -16.46
C GLU A 269 9.71 6.23 -17.66
N GLU A 270 8.48 5.78 -17.42
CA GLU A 270 7.57 5.46 -18.51
C GLU A 270 7.15 6.69 -19.30
N ASP A 271 7.01 6.50 -20.62
CA ASP A 271 6.35 7.46 -21.48
C ASP A 271 4.84 7.51 -21.14
N LEU A 272 4.29 8.71 -21.11
CA LEU A 272 2.85 8.95 -20.91
C LEU A 272 2.01 8.21 -21.94
N SER A 273 2.51 8.01 -23.16
CA SER A 273 1.81 7.25 -24.20
C SER A 273 1.61 5.78 -23.80
N ASN A 274 2.66 5.13 -23.26
CA ASN A 274 2.60 3.75 -22.78
C ASN A 274 1.65 3.63 -21.59
N LEU A 275 1.73 4.56 -20.63
CA LEU A 275 0.83 4.54 -19.47
C LEU A 275 -0.63 4.78 -19.88
N THR A 276 -0.87 5.66 -20.85
CA THR A 276 -2.21 5.87 -21.42
C THR A 276 -2.77 4.58 -22.03
N ALA A 277 -1.95 3.85 -22.80
CA ALA A 277 -2.36 2.56 -23.36
C ALA A 277 -2.69 1.52 -22.27
N SER A 278 -1.92 1.49 -21.17
CA SER A 278 -2.19 0.62 -20.02
C SER A 278 -3.53 0.98 -19.35
N VAL A 279 -3.85 2.26 -19.20
CA VAL A 279 -5.15 2.73 -18.67
C VAL A 279 -6.31 2.31 -19.56
N GLU A 280 -6.17 2.45 -20.88
CA GLU A 280 -7.18 2.00 -21.84
C GLU A 280 -7.35 0.47 -21.82
N ASN A 281 -6.25 -0.27 -21.69
CA ASN A 281 -6.27 -1.72 -21.54
C ASN A 281 -7.05 -2.14 -20.29
N PHE A 282 -6.73 -1.54 -19.14
CA PHE A 282 -7.46 -1.77 -17.90
C PHE A 282 -8.96 -1.51 -18.06
N SER A 283 -9.31 -0.36 -18.62
CA SER A 283 -10.71 0.05 -18.81
C SER A 283 -11.50 -0.95 -19.68
N ARG A 284 -10.87 -1.47 -20.74
CA ARG A 284 -11.47 -2.45 -21.64
C ARG A 284 -11.58 -3.84 -21.01
N GLY A 285 -10.56 -4.24 -20.24
CA GLY A 285 -10.44 -5.59 -19.69
C GLY A 285 -11.15 -5.78 -18.34
N TYR A 286 -11.39 -4.70 -17.58
CA TYR A 286 -11.93 -4.76 -16.22
C TYR A 286 -13.19 -5.61 -16.10
N LYS A 287 -14.21 -5.32 -16.93
CA LYS A 287 -15.48 -6.05 -16.91
C LYS A 287 -15.29 -7.54 -17.22
N LEU A 288 -14.45 -7.87 -18.20
CA LEU A 288 -14.18 -9.26 -18.59
C LEU A 288 -13.47 -10.02 -17.47
N LYS A 289 -12.48 -9.41 -16.82
CA LYS A 289 -11.75 -10.00 -15.69
C LYS A 289 -12.67 -10.20 -14.48
N LEU A 290 -13.59 -9.27 -14.22
CA LEU A 290 -14.59 -9.41 -13.16
C LEU A 290 -15.56 -10.56 -13.44
N GLU A 291 -16.11 -10.63 -14.65
CA GLU A 291 -17.01 -11.71 -15.08
C GLU A 291 -16.31 -13.09 -15.07
N GLU A 292 -15.02 -13.13 -15.42
CA GLU A 292 -14.21 -14.35 -15.32
C GLU A 292 -14.12 -14.85 -13.88
N TRP A 293 -13.79 -13.98 -12.93
CA TRP A 293 -13.73 -14.34 -11.51
C TRP A 293 -15.10 -14.78 -10.97
N GLN A 294 -16.17 -14.08 -11.35
CA GLN A 294 -17.53 -14.48 -10.97
C GLN A 294 -17.87 -15.89 -11.48
N ARG A 295 -17.64 -16.17 -12.76
CA ARG A 295 -17.86 -17.51 -13.34
C ARG A 295 -17.03 -18.58 -12.65
N ASN A 296 -15.77 -18.28 -12.35
CA ASN A 296 -14.87 -19.24 -11.69
C ASN A 296 -15.36 -19.59 -10.28
N LEU A 297 -15.75 -18.58 -9.49
CA LEU A 297 -16.30 -18.79 -8.15
C LEU A 297 -17.62 -19.55 -8.18
N GLU A 298 -18.54 -19.20 -9.09
CA GLU A 298 -19.80 -19.91 -9.28
C GLU A 298 -19.58 -21.38 -9.67
N ALA A 299 -18.62 -21.66 -10.56
CA ALA A 299 -18.28 -23.02 -10.95
C ALA A 299 -17.72 -23.85 -9.77
N MET A 300 -16.86 -23.23 -8.95
CA MET A 300 -16.33 -23.88 -7.74
C MET A 300 -17.44 -24.15 -6.71
N GLU A 301 -18.36 -23.20 -6.51
CA GLU A 301 -19.51 -23.36 -5.62
C GLU A 301 -20.45 -24.48 -6.11
N GLN A 302 -20.77 -24.50 -7.41
CA GLN A 302 -21.59 -25.57 -8.02
C GLN A 302 -20.94 -26.95 -7.93
N ALA A 303 -19.60 -27.02 -7.94
CA ALA A 303 -18.85 -28.24 -7.71
C ALA A 303 -18.76 -28.64 -6.21
N GLY A 304 -19.39 -27.87 -5.31
CA GLY A 304 -19.38 -28.13 -3.87
C GLY A 304 -18.03 -27.88 -3.20
N LYS A 305 -17.15 -27.08 -3.82
CA LYS A 305 -15.81 -26.78 -3.29
C LYS A 305 -15.91 -25.79 -2.14
N ARG A 306 -15.18 -26.07 -1.06
CA ARG A 306 -14.99 -25.13 0.06
C ARG A 306 -13.82 -24.21 -0.23
N ILE A 307 -14.11 -22.92 -0.36
CA ILE A 307 -13.15 -21.90 -0.74
C ILE A 307 -12.85 -21.02 0.47
N VAL A 308 -11.57 -20.68 0.64
CA VAL A 308 -11.12 -19.61 1.55
C VAL A 308 -10.26 -18.61 0.79
N ILE A 309 -10.17 -17.38 1.29
CA ILE A 309 -9.14 -16.43 0.87
C ILE A 309 -7.99 -16.47 1.87
N TRP A 310 -6.74 -16.38 1.40
CA TRP A 310 -5.56 -16.24 2.25
C TRP A 310 -5.00 -14.81 2.18
N GLY A 311 -5.03 -14.13 3.32
CA GLY A 311 -4.60 -12.74 3.55
C GLY A 311 -5.80 -11.80 3.77
N ALA A 312 -6.11 -11.43 5.02
CA ALA A 312 -7.14 -10.46 5.38
C ALA A 312 -6.60 -9.02 5.32
N SER A 313 -6.11 -8.62 4.14
CA SER A 313 -5.61 -7.26 3.86
C SER A 313 -6.49 -6.55 2.85
N SER A 314 -6.09 -5.34 2.45
CA SER A 314 -6.84 -4.50 1.52
C SER A 314 -7.17 -5.17 0.19
N LYS A 315 -6.30 -6.08 -0.28
CA LYS A 315 -6.57 -6.88 -1.49
C LYS A 315 -7.79 -7.77 -1.36
N ALA A 316 -7.94 -8.46 -0.22
CA ALA A 316 -9.11 -9.28 0.04
C ALA A 316 -10.38 -8.43 0.18
N VAL A 317 -10.29 -7.27 0.83
CA VAL A 317 -11.43 -6.34 0.95
C VAL A 317 -11.89 -5.89 -0.44
N ALA A 318 -10.97 -5.46 -1.30
CA ALA A 318 -11.29 -5.02 -2.66
C ALA A 318 -11.85 -6.18 -3.51
N PHE A 319 -11.20 -7.35 -3.48
CA PHE A 319 -11.64 -8.54 -4.22
C PHE A 319 -13.06 -8.96 -3.84
N LEU A 320 -13.32 -9.13 -2.54
CA LEU A 320 -14.65 -9.47 -2.02
C LEU A 320 -15.68 -8.37 -2.30
N THR A 321 -15.26 -7.10 -2.24
CA THR A 321 -16.12 -5.95 -2.54
C THR A 321 -16.57 -5.93 -3.99
N ALA A 322 -15.68 -6.22 -4.93
CA ALA A 322 -16.03 -6.25 -6.34
C ALA A 322 -16.93 -7.46 -6.71
N LEU A 323 -16.83 -8.56 -5.96
CA LEU A 323 -17.53 -9.83 -6.22
C LEU A 323 -18.73 -10.09 -5.28
N ARG A 324 -19.27 -9.02 -4.66
CA ARG A 324 -20.22 -9.04 -3.52
C ARG A 324 -21.45 -9.94 -3.63
N GLU A 325 -21.96 -10.18 -4.82
CA GLU A 325 -23.30 -10.73 -4.96
C GLU A 325 -23.36 -12.24 -4.71
N LYS A 326 -22.29 -13.00 -4.99
CA LYS A 326 -22.24 -14.47 -4.84
C LYS A 326 -20.80 -14.97 -4.88
N ASN A 327 -20.15 -15.08 -3.73
CA ASN A 327 -18.78 -15.60 -3.71
C ASN A 327 -18.59 -16.91 -2.94
N GLY A 328 -19.60 -17.40 -2.20
CA GLY A 328 -19.52 -18.67 -1.46
C GLY A 328 -18.38 -18.73 -0.43
N ILE A 329 -17.75 -17.60 -0.10
CA ILE A 329 -16.58 -17.52 0.79
C ILE A 329 -17.05 -16.97 2.13
N ASP A 330 -16.98 -17.80 3.16
CA ASP A 330 -17.32 -17.44 4.54
C ASP A 330 -16.11 -17.00 5.39
N TYR A 331 -14.91 -17.46 5.01
CA TYR A 331 -13.70 -17.33 5.82
C TYR A 331 -12.53 -16.74 5.04
N VAL A 332 -11.78 -15.88 5.72
CA VAL A 332 -10.50 -15.35 5.27
C VAL A 332 -9.43 -15.75 6.29
N VAL A 333 -8.37 -16.40 5.84
CA VAL A 333 -7.25 -16.84 6.66
C VAL A 333 -6.23 -15.71 6.76
N ASP A 334 -5.76 -15.40 7.96
CA ASP A 334 -4.66 -14.45 8.15
C ASP A 334 -3.71 -14.93 9.26
N ILE A 335 -2.41 -14.75 9.03
CA ILE A 335 -1.36 -15.16 9.96
C ILE A 335 -1.18 -14.17 11.12
N ASN A 336 -1.65 -12.93 10.96
CA ASN A 336 -1.61 -11.92 12.02
C ASN A 336 -2.63 -12.29 13.12
N PRO A 337 -2.18 -12.65 14.33
CA PRO A 337 -3.05 -13.08 15.41
C PRO A 337 -4.03 -11.99 15.86
N ARG A 338 -3.72 -10.71 15.61
CA ARG A 338 -4.61 -9.59 15.95
C ARG A 338 -5.84 -9.51 15.06
N LYS A 339 -5.74 -10.01 13.82
CA LYS A 339 -6.86 -10.05 12.88
C LYS A 339 -7.79 -11.23 13.14
N LYS A 340 -7.35 -12.25 13.88
CA LYS A 340 -8.17 -13.42 14.20
C LYS A 340 -9.45 -13.02 14.95
N ASN A 341 -10.58 -13.63 14.58
CA ASN A 341 -11.91 -13.35 15.10
C ASN A 341 -12.45 -11.94 14.79
N THR A 342 -11.87 -11.26 13.81
CA THR A 342 -12.45 -10.03 13.23
C THR A 342 -13.22 -10.33 11.94
N TYR A 343 -13.72 -9.30 11.26
CA TYR A 343 -14.56 -9.44 10.07
C TYR A 343 -14.14 -8.50 8.95
N ILE A 344 -14.21 -8.98 7.71
CA ILE A 344 -13.88 -8.18 6.52
C ILE A 344 -14.87 -7.03 6.33
N ALA A 345 -14.34 -5.81 6.24
CA ALA A 345 -15.14 -4.61 6.03
C ALA A 345 -16.02 -4.71 4.77
N GLY A 346 -17.30 -4.39 4.95
CA GLY A 346 -18.32 -4.37 3.93
C GLY A 346 -18.90 -5.73 3.53
N THR A 347 -18.18 -6.84 3.60
CA THR A 347 -18.70 -8.17 3.15
C THR A 347 -18.89 -9.17 4.28
N GLY A 348 -18.25 -8.95 5.43
CA GLY A 348 -18.57 -9.64 6.68
C GLY A 348 -18.07 -11.07 6.81
N GLN A 349 -17.12 -11.50 5.96
CA GLN A 349 -16.40 -12.77 6.13
C GLN A 349 -15.64 -12.77 7.46
N LYS A 350 -15.60 -13.91 8.14
CA LYS A 350 -14.87 -14.04 9.39
C LYS A 350 -13.38 -14.27 9.11
N VAL A 351 -12.53 -13.51 9.80
CA VAL A 351 -11.08 -13.71 9.76
C VAL A 351 -10.69 -14.78 10.77
N VAL A 352 -9.97 -15.80 10.30
CA VAL A 352 -9.54 -16.97 11.06
C VAL A 352 -8.03 -17.17 10.96
N GLY A 353 -7.43 -17.84 11.95
CA GLY A 353 -6.02 -18.23 11.88
C GLY A 353 -5.81 -19.49 11.02
N PRO A 354 -4.58 -19.76 10.54
CA PRO A 354 -4.27 -20.94 9.72
C PRO A 354 -4.67 -22.27 10.36
N GLU A 355 -4.61 -22.37 11.69
CA GLU A 355 -4.98 -23.57 12.45
C GLU A 355 -6.44 -23.99 12.28
N PHE A 356 -7.32 -23.06 11.90
CA PHE A 356 -8.72 -23.34 11.60
C PHE A 356 -8.87 -24.32 10.42
N LEU A 357 -7.91 -24.32 9.49
CA LEU A 357 -7.98 -25.12 8.27
C LEU A 357 -7.86 -26.63 8.54
N VAL A 358 -7.28 -27.05 9.67
CA VAL A 358 -7.17 -28.46 10.05
C VAL A 358 -8.54 -29.12 10.19
N GLY A 359 -9.49 -28.40 10.80
CA GLY A 359 -10.87 -28.84 10.94
C GLY A 359 -11.73 -28.51 9.72
N TYR A 360 -11.57 -27.30 9.18
CA TYR A 360 -12.39 -26.82 8.06
C TYR A 360 -12.08 -27.55 6.74
N LYS A 361 -10.83 -27.92 6.49
CA LYS A 361 -10.37 -28.65 5.29
C LYS A 361 -10.85 -28.05 3.97
N PRO A 362 -10.50 -26.78 3.65
CA PRO A 362 -10.91 -26.18 2.39
C PRO A 362 -10.34 -26.98 1.20
N ASP A 363 -11.06 -26.96 0.09
CA ASP A 363 -10.56 -27.51 -1.17
C ASP A 363 -9.60 -26.51 -1.85
N ILE A 364 -9.92 -25.22 -1.77
CA ILE A 364 -9.20 -24.15 -2.46
C ILE A 364 -8.88 -23.01 -1.49
N ALA A 365 -7.65 -22.50 -1.55
CA ALA A 365 -7.25 -21.24 -0.94
C ALA A 365 -6.83 -20.24 -2.03
N ILE A 366 -7.59 -19.15 -2.16
CA ILE A 366 -7.25 -18.05 -3.08
C ILE A 366 -6.23 -17.15 -2.38
N VAL A 367 -5.00 -17.19 -2.85
CA VAL A 367 -3.86 -16.45 -2.32
C VAL A 367 -3.84 -15.05 -2.94
N MET A 368 -4.02 -14.03 -2.10
CA MET A 368 -4.15 -12.64 -2.57
C MET A 368 -2.86 -12.02 -3.11
N ASN A 369 -1.71 -12.63 -2.86
CA ASN A 369 -0.44 -12.18 -3.43
C ASN A 369 0.51 -13.36 -3.64
N PRO A 370 0.92 -13.66 -4.89
CA PRO A 370 1.73 -14.83 -5.21
C PRO A 370 3.10 -14.85 -4.52
N ILE A 371 3.62 -13.69 -4.06
CA ILE A 371 4.90 -13.63 -3.35
C ILE A 371 4.91 -14.45 -2.05
N TYR A 372 3.74 -14.73 -1.48
CA TYR A 372 3.60 -15.48 -0.23
C TYR A 372 3.37 -16.98 -0.44
N ILE A 373 3.34 -17.50 -1.68
CA ILE A 373 3.02 -18.92 -1.94
C ILE A 373 3.93 -19.85 -1.16
N GLU A 374 5.24 -19.65 -1.20
CA GLU A 374 6.21 -20.51 -0.50
C GLU A 374 5.98 -20.50 1.02
N GLU A 375 5.79 -19.32 1.61
CA GLU A 375 5.47 -19.17 3.04
C GLU A 375 4.15 -19.86 3.41
N ILE A 376 3.14 -19.75 2.55
CA ILE A 376 1.83 -20.37 2.75
C ILE A 376 1.93 -21.90 2.66
N GLN A 377 2.65 -22.41 1.67
CA GLN A 377 2.90 -23.85 1.50
C GLN A 377 3.63 -24.43 2.71
N ASP A 378 4.64 -23.75 3.22
CA ASP A 378 5.37 -24.15 4.42
C ASP A 378 4.46 -24.22 5.67
N ILE A 379 3.62 -23.20 5.87
CA ILE A 379 2.64 -23.16 6.97
C ILE A 379 1.67 -24.34 6.85
N LEU A 380 1.09 -24.55 5.67
CA LEU A 380 0.15 -25.64 5.40
C LEU A 380 0.79 -27.02 5.60
N GLY A 381 2.01 -27.20 5.11
CA GLY A 381 2.78 -28.44 5.24
C GLY A 381 3.05 -28.82 6.69
N ARG A 382 3.43 -27.85 7.53
CA ARG A 382 3.63 -28.06 8.99
C ARG A 382 2.35 -28.48 9.71
N MET A 383 1.19 -28.03 9.22
CA MET A 383 -0.12 -28.39 9.76
C MET A 383 -0.73 -29.64 9.11
N MET A 384 -0.05 -30.25 8.13
CA MET A 384 -0.54 -31.36 7.33
C MET A 384 -1.91 -31.07 6.66
N VAL A 385 -2.11 -29.82 6.22
CA VAL A 385 -3.32 -29.39 5.51
C VAL A 385 -3.07 -29.48 4.01
N SER A 386 -3.89 -30.28 3.32
CA SER A 386 -3.90 -30.37 1.85
C SER A 386 -4.98 -29.43 1.30
N VAL A 387 -4.58 -28.47 0.47
CA VAL A 387 -5.47 -27.48 -0.17
C VAL A 387 -4.85 -27.04 -1.50
N ASP A 388 -5.68 -26.82 -2.51
CA ASP A 388 -5.23 -26.28 -3.79
C ASP A 388 -5.03 -24.77 -3.68
N LEU A 389 -3.83 -24.27 -3.98
CA LEU A 389 -3.54 -22.84 -3.98
C LEU A 389 -3.87 -22.24 -5.35
N LEU A 390 -4.82 -21.32 -5.37
CA LEU A 390 -5.16 -20.50 -6.53
C LEU A 390 -4.62 -19.09 -6.32
N THR A 391 -3.97 -18.51 -7.32
CA THR A 391 -3.48 -17.12 -7.25
C THR A 391 -4.28 -16.21 -8.18
N LEU A 392 -4.17 -14.91 -7.97
CA LEU A 392 -4.96 -13.87 -8.66
C LEU A 392 -4.55 -13.63 -10.13
#